data_AF-W2TG64-F1
#
_entry.id   AF-W2TG64-F1
#
_cell.length_a   1.000
_cell.length_b   1.000
_cell.length_c   1.000
_cell.angle_alpha   90.00
_cell.angle_beta   90.00
_cell.angle_gamma   90.00
#
_symmetry.space_group_name_H-M   'P 1'
#
loop_
_entity.id
_entity.type
_entity.pdbx_description
1 polymer ?
#
loop_
_entity_poly.entity_id
_entity_poly.type
_entity_poly.pdbx_seq_one_letter_code
_entity_poly.pdbx_strand_id
1 'polypeptide(L)'
;MSLESLHFIIQNLNSPPFNCNTSLIAFDLWSSTNLLQQLSDVISWITQTKKVDVMRETAEETALRLLHKLKILKFEAPTDIGDLNHNFKGTHTRVLDVQQYSMFIEDIRSDLQSMVVEKDVLSKKIEKALKEMGYLSTLGRQMTAVNELRLQKSRLSALDIQRFEQREAVIRAETKIHRLKDYLMELHVSSENLDPSNLIIPLEGEITTNTYLVDVKLALQLQQKRNVVGELSKVANMPAVDQSDIVNLRSEAGYLKKIIEEGCIGSLSCPCL
;
A
#
# COMPACT_ATOMS: atom_id res chain seq x y z
N MET A 1 -11.49 40.91 -15.87
CA MET A 1 -12.59 40.79 -16.87
C MET A 1 -13.23 42.15 -17.05
N SER A 2 -13.79 42.46 -18.23
CA SER A 2 -14.53 43.72 -18.44
C SER A 2 -15.93 43.65 -17.82
N LEU A 3 -16.49 44.79 -17.40
CA LEU A 3 -17.84 44.89 -16.82
C LEU A 3 -18.92 44.39 -17.80
N GLU A 4 -18.72 44.63 -19.10
CA GLU A 4 -19.61 44.18 -20.18
C GLU A 4 -19.66 42.65 -20.28
N SER A 5 -18.52 41.98 -20.14
CA SER A 5 -18.46 40.51 -20.12
C SER A 5 -19.22 39.93 -18.92
N LEU A 6 -19.15 40.58 -17.76
CA LEU A 6 -19.80 40.12 -16.53
C LEU A 6 -21.34 40.29 -16.64
N HIS A 7 -21.79 41.42 -17.16
CA HIS A 7 -23.20 41.65 -17.46
C HIS A 7 -23.73 40.63 -18.47
N PHE A 8 -22.96 40.33 -19.52
CA PHE A 8 -23.31 39.32 -20.51
C PHE A 8 -23.45 37.92 -19.90
N ILE A 9 -22.53 37.51 -19.02
CA ILE A 9 -22.61 36.21 -18.34
C ILE A 9 -23.88 36.12 -17.49
N ILE A 10 -24.17 37.12 -16.67
CA ILE A 10 -25.35 37.13 -15.78
C ILE A 10 -26.65 37.10 -16.58
N GLN A 11 -26.73 37.86 -17.67
CA GLN A 11 -27.91 37.87 -18.54
C GLN A 11 -28.19 36.48 -19.13
N ASN A 12 -27.15 35.75 -19.53
CA ASN A 12 -27.29 34.39 -20.06
C ASN A 12 -27.58 33.35 -18.97
N LEU A 13 -27.02 33.49 -17.76
CA LEU A 13 -27.31 32.61 -16.62
C LEU A 13 -28.74 32.79 -16.08
N ASN A 14 -29.29 34.00 -16.18
CA ASN A 14 -30.68 34.29 -15.79
C ASN A 14 -31.69 33.89 -16.86
N SER A 15 -31.24 33.58 -18.07
CA SER A 15 -32.09 33.12 -19.17
C SER A 15 -32.35 31.60 -19.06
N PRO A 16 -33.40 31.07 -19.72
CA PRO A 16 -33.60 29.63 -19.82
C PRO A 16 -32.38 28.98 -20.51
N PRO A 17 -31.87 27.83 -20.04
CA PRO A 17 -32.48 26.87 -19.11
C PRO A 17 -31.99 26.95 -17.64
N PHE A 18 -31.13 27.91 -17.29
CA PHE A 18 -30.47 27.94 -15.97
C PHE A 18 -31.24 28.76 -14.92
N ASN A 19 -31.92 29.84 -15.33
CA ASN A 19 -32.82 30.66 -14.50
C ASN A 19 -32.24 30.99 -13.11
N CYS A 20 -30.95 31.35 -13.03
CA CYS A 20 -30.25 31.54 -11.77
C CYS A 20 -30.76 32.75 -10.95
N ASN A 21 -31.53 33.67 -11.55
CA ASN A 21 -32.09 34.87 -10.91
C ASN A 21 -31.06 35.67 -10.08
N THR A 22 -29.85 35.80 -10.62
CA THR A 22 -28.69 36.42 -9.99
C THR A 22 -28.55 37.89 -10.33
N SER A 23 -28.15 38.69 -9.34
CA SER A 23 -27.69 40.07 -9.56
C SER A 23 -26.16 40.10 -9.66
N LEU A 24 -25.62 41.20 -10.22
CA LEU A 24 -24.17 41.47 -10.26
C LEU A 24 -23.48 41.29 -8.89
N ILE A 25 -24.14 41.75 -7.83
CA ILE A 25 -23.63 41.67 -6.46
C ILE A 25 -23.70 40.22 -5.93
N ALA A 26 -24.80 39.52 -6.21
CA ALA A 26 -24.96 38.14 -5.77
C ALA A 26 -23.96 37.21 -6.47
N PHE A 27 -23.70 37.43 -7.76
CA PHE A 27 -22.74 36.64 -8.53
C PHE A 27 -21.30 36.81 -8.02
N ASP A 28 -20.91 38.02 -7.63
CA ASP A 28 -19.58 38.30 -7.06
C ASP A 28 -19.37 37.65 -5.69
N LEU A 29 -20.46 37.39 -4.96
CA LEU A 29 -20.46 36.72 -3.65
C LEU A 29 -20.52 35.18 -3.76
N TRP A 30 -20.55 34.60 -4.96
CA TRP A 30 -20.61 33.15 -5.10
C TRP A 30 -19.32 32.48 -4.63
N SER A 31 -19.49 31.37 -3.89
CA SER A 31 -18.35 30.53 -3.51
C SER A 31 -17.69 29.91 -4.74
N SER A 32 -16.40 29.63 -4.64
CA SER A 32 -15.64 28.93 -5.69
C SER A 32 -16.24 27.57 -6.06
N THR A 33 -16.86 26.88 -5.10
CA THR A 33 -17.60 25.63 -5.32
C THR A 33 -18.86 25.82 -6.16
N ASN A 34 -19.63 26.86 -5.88
CA ASN A 34 -20.85 27.18 -6.63
C ASN A 34 -20.48 27.63 -8.05
N LEU A 35 -19.48 28.48 -8.20
CA LEU A 35 -18.98 28.90 -9.53
C LEU A 35 -18.54 27.68 -10.36
N LEU A 36 -17.82 26.74 -9.75
CA LEU A 36 -17.36 25.52 -10.42
C LEU A 36 -18.52 24.58 -10.77
N GLN A 37 -19.52 24.44 -9.90
CA GLN A 37 -20.71 23.65 -10.19
C GLN A 37 -21.52 24.28 -11.34
N GLN A 38 -21.69 25.59 -11.34
CA GLN A 38 -22.39 26.31 -12.39
C GLN A 38 -21.65 26.21 -13.73
N LEU A 39 -20.31 26.31 -13.72
CA LEU A 39 -19.49 26.04 -14.90
C LEU A 39 -19.69 24.60 -15.40
N SER A 40 -19.68 23.61 -14.50
CA SER A 40 -19.91 22.20 -14.83
C SER A 40 -21.30 21.96 -15.42
N ASP A 41 -22.33 22.64 -14.91
CA ASP A 41 -23.71 22.54 -15.38
C ASP A 41 -23.90 23.17 -16.75
N VAL A 42 -23.29 24.35 -16.98
CA VAL A 42 -23.29 25.02 -18.29
C VAL A 42 -22.59 24.16 -19.34
N ILE A 43 -21.39 23.67 -19.04
CA ILE A 43 -20.66 22.79 -19.96
C ILE A 43 -21.46 21.51 -20.23
N SER A 44 -22.06 20.93 -19.18
CA SER A 44 -22.86 19.71 -19.33
C SER A 44 -24.10 19.91 -20.18
N TRP A 45 -24.73 21.09 -20.13
CA TRP A 45 -25.83 21.47 -21.00
C TRP A 45 -25.38 21.63 -22.46
N ILE A 46 -24.27 22.35 -22.70
CA ILE A 46 -23.73 22.55 -24.06
C ILE A 46 -23.35 21.21 -24.70
N THR A 47 -22.70 20.32 -23.94
CA THR A 47 -22.28 19.00 -24.44
C THR A 47 -23.39 17.95 -24.38
N GLN A 48 -24.61 18.29 -23.94
CA GLN A 48 -25.75 17.37 -23.74
C GLN A 48 -25.40 16.12 -22.91
N THR A 49 -24.56 16.29 -21.90
CA THR A 49 -24.12 15.21 -21.01
C THR A 49 -24.85 15.27 -19.67
N LYS A 50 -24.85 14.15 -18.93
CA LYS A 50 -25.40 14.09 -17.57
C LYS A 50 -24.83 15.21 -16.69
N LYS A 51 -25.70 15.89 -15.92
CA LYS A 51 -25.27 16.81 -14.86
C LYS A 51 -24.54 16.02 -13.78
N VAL A 52 -23.37 16.50 -13.41
CA VAL A 52 -22.54 15.88 -12.38
C VAL A 52 -22.27 16.89 -11.28
N ASP A 53 -22.50 16.45 -10.06
CA ASP A 53 -22.15 17.16 -8.84
C ASP A 53 -20.64 17.07 -8.64
N VAL A 54 -19.97 18.22 -8.77
CA VAL A 54 -18.51 18.35 -8.71
C VAL A 54 -17.97 17.99 -7.33
N MET A 55 -18.78 18.11 -6.28
CA MET A 55 -18.38 17.79 -4.90
C MET A 55 -18.32 16.27 -4.65
N ARG A 56 -18.85 15.44 -5.57
CA ARG A 56 -18.84 13.98 -5.45
C ARG A 56 -17.72 13.30 -6.23
N GLU A 57 -17.01 14.07 -7.05
CA GLU A 57 -15.90 13.59 -7.87
C GLU A 57 -14.57 14.00 -7.23
N THR A 58 -13.51 13.22 -7.48
CA THR A 58 -12.17 13.65 -7.11
C THR A 58 -11.74 14.85 -7.93
N ALA A 59 -10.83 15.66 -7.38
CA ALA A 59 -10.27 16.80 -8.10
C ALA A 59 -9.68 16.43 -9.47
N GLU A 60 -9.15 15.22 -9.61
CA GLU A 60 -8.61 14.71 -10.86
C GLU A 60 -9.69 14.33 -11.88
N GLU A 61 -10.73 13.62 -11.44
CA GLU A 61 -11.85 13.23 -12.31
C GLU A 61 -12.60 14.46 -12.84
N THR A 62 -12.88 15.43 -11.97
CA THR A 62 -13.52 16.69 -12.39
C THR A 62 -12.64 17.46 -13.36
N ALA A 63 -11.32 17.57 -13.09
CA ALA A 63 -10.40 18.28 -13.98
C ALA A 63 -10.36 17.64 -15.37
N LEU A 64 -10.18 16.32 -15.43
CA LEU A 64 -10.18 15.57 -16.69
C LEU A 64 -11.49 15.74 -17.44
N ARG A 65 -12.63 15.64 -16.74
CA ARG A 65 -13.96 15.79 -17.32
C ARG A 65 -14.18 17.19 -17.89
N LEU A 66 -13.90 18.24 -17.12
CA LEU A 66 -14.12 19.62 -17.56
C LEU A 66 -13.15 20.02 -18.67
N LEU A 67 -11.84 19.74 -18.51
CA LEU A 67 -10.83 20.11 -19.50
C LEU A 67 -11.01 19.35 -20.82
N HIS A 68 -11.38 18.06 -20.77
CA HIS A 68 -11.70 17.30 -21.98
C HIS A 68 -12.92 17.85 -22.70
N LYS A 69 -13.98 18.22 -21.98
CA LYS A 69 -15.17 18.84 -22.58
C LYS A 69 -14.85 20.21 -23.19
N LEU A 70 -14.04 21.03 -22.52
CA LEU A 70 -13.58 22.31 -23.08
C LEU A 70 -12.75 22.12 -24.36
N LYS A 71 -11.93 21.07 -24.42
CA LYS A 71 -11.19 20.69 -25.64
C LYS A 71 -12.12 20.31 -26.79
N ILE A 72 -13.20 19.57 -26.52
CA ILE A 72 -14.22 19.21 -27.54
C ILE A 72 -14.90 20.48 -28.09
N LEU A 73 -15.14 21.47 -27.22
CA LEU A 73 -15.71 22.77 -27.59
C LEU A 73 -14.73 23.69 -28.34
N LYS A 74 -13.55 23.18 -28.72
CA LYS A 74 -12.46 23.93 -29.37
C LYS A 74 -12.07 25.20 -28.61
N PHE A 75 -12.20 25.18 -27.28
CA PHE A 75 -11.72 26.29 -26.45
C PHE A 75 -10.19 26.22 -26.41
N GLU A 76 -9.53 27.19 -27.05
CA GLU A 76 -8.09 27.36 -26.94
C GLU A 76 -7.78 27.93 -25.55
N ALA A 77 -7.31 27.06 -24.66
CA ALA A 77 -6.91 27.47 -23.32
C ALA A 77 -5.75 28.50 -23.42
N PRO A 78 -5.88 29.70 -22.83
CA PRO A 78 -4.89 30.77 -22.99
C PRO A 78 -3.51 30.52 -22.33
N THR A 79 -3.27 29.39 -21.67
CA THR A 79 -2.06 29.14 -20.86
C THR A 79 -1.80 27.64 -20.74
N ASP A 80 -0.56 27.26 -20.37
CA ASP A 80 -0.14 25.87 -20.18
C ASP A 80 -1.20 25.06 -19.40
N ILE A 81 -1.81 24.09 -20.09
CA ILE A 81 -2.87 23.23 -19.56
C ILE A 81 -2.36 22.45 -18.34
N GLY A 82 -1.05 22.19 -18.27
CA GLY A 82 -0.39 21.54 -17.14
C GLY A 82 -0.52 22.36 -15.86
N ASP A 83 -0.18 23.65 -15.90
CA ASP A 83 -0.25 24.56 -14.75
C ASP A 83 -1.68 24.79 -14.26
N LEU A 84 -2.63 24.95 -15.19
CA LEU A 84 -4.04 25.11 -14.86
C LEU A 84 -4.59 23.87 -14.16
N ASN A 85 -4.27 22.68 -14.65
CA ASN A 85 -4.68 21.42 -14.05
C ASN A 85 -4.07 21.23 -12.65
N HIS A 86 -2.79 21.55 -12.48
CA HIS A 86 -2.11 21.46 -11.19
C HIS A 86 -2.74 22.41 -10.15
N ASN A 87 -2.98 23.67 -10.53
CA ASN A 87 -3.59 24.67 -9.64
C ASN A 87 -5.04 24.34 -9.31
N PHE A 88 -5.80 23.83 -10.28
CA PHE A 88 -7.17 23.36 -10.07
C PHE A 88 -7.19 22.18 -9.10
N LYS A 89 -6.37 21.15 -9.34
CA LYS A 89 -6.27 19.98 -8.47
C LYS A 89 -5.95 20.40 -7.03
N GLY A 90 -4.91 21.20 -6.83
CA GLY A 90 -4.50 21.66 -5.51
C GLY A 90 -5.57 22.49 -4.80
N THR A 91 -6.27 23.37 -5.52
CA THR A 91 -7.32 24.21 -4.93
C THR A 91 -8.57 23.40 -4.60
N HIS A 92 -9.01 22.52 -5.51
CA HIS A 92 -10.19 21.69 -5.32
C HIS A 92 -10.02 20.68 -4.18
N THR A 93 -8.86 20.02 -4.08
CA THR A 93 -8.55 19.13 -2.95
C THR A 93 -8.65 19.87 -1.62
N ARG A 94 -8.05 21.06 -1.49
CA ARG A 94 -8.14 21.86 -0.25
C ARG A 94 -9.59 22.25 0.10
N VAL A 95 -10.40 22.54 -0.91
CA VAL A 95 -11.82 22.87 -0.72
C VAL A 95 -12.61 21.66 -0.22
N LEU A 96 -12.37 20.47 -0.79
CA LEU A 96 -12.99 19.24 -0.32
C LEU A 96 -12.57 18.92 1.14
N ASP A 97 -11.30 19.10 1.47
CA ASP A 97 -10.78 18.87 2.82
C ASP A 97 -11.49 19.78 3.85
N VAL A 98 -11.57 21.09 3.58
CA VAL A 98 -12.22 22.05 4.49
C VAL A 98 -13.72 21.76 4.64
N GLN A 99 -14.39 21.33 3.56
CA GLN A 99 -15.81 20.99 3.60
C GLN A 99 -16.08 19.76 4.48
N GLN A 100 -15.20 18.75 4.45
CA GLN A 100 -15.28 17.61 5.34
C GLN A 100 -15.27 18.06 6.82
N TYR A 101 -14.38 18.99 7.18
CA TYR A 101 -14.37 19.57 8.53
C TYR A 101 -15.65 20.36 8.86
N SER A 102 -16.24 21.04 7.88
CA SER A 102 -17.50 21.77 8.09
C SER A 102 -18.67 20.84 8.43
N MET A 103 -18.73 19.63 7.85
CA MET A 103 -19.76 18.64 8.20
C MET A 103 -19.60 18.16 9.65
N PHE A 104 -18.35 17.86 10.07
CA PHE A 104 -18.08 17.48 11.45
C PHE A 104 -18.46 18.57 12.47
N ILE A 105 -18.30 19.85 12.11
CA ILE A 105 -18.67 20.97 12.98
C ILE A 105 -20.19 21.02 13.22
N GLU A 106 -21.01 20.69 12.21
CA GLU A 106 -22.47 20.66 12.38
C GLU A 106 -22.92 19.48 13.26
N ASP A 107 -22.30 18.32 13.11
CA ASP A 107 -22.56 17.16 13.98
C ASP A 107 -22.20 17.47 15.44
N ILE A 108 -21.01 18.05 15.68
CA ILE A 108 -20.59 18.48 17.02
C ILE A 108 -21.55 19.53 17.59
N ARG A 109 -22.00 20.48 16.77
CA ARG A 109 -22.97 21.51 17.21
C ARG A 109 -24.30 20.86 17.61
N SER A 110 -24.79 19.92 16.82
CA SER A 110 -26.01 19.16 17.11
C SER A 110 -25.89 18.39 18.41
N ASP A 111 -24.78 17.70 18.63
CA ASP A 111 -24.51 16.95 19.87
C ASP A 111 -24.45 17.89 21.08
N LEU A 112 -23.79 19.04 20.97
CA LEU A 112 -23.76 20.03 22.05
C LEU A 112 -25.16 20.55 22.36
N GLN A 113 -25.99 20.82 21.36
CA GLN A 113 -27.38 21.22 21.58
C GLN A 113 -28.17 20.12 22.29
N SER A 114 -28.02 18.86 21.88
CA SER A 114 -28.64 17.70 22.52
C SER A 114 -28.21 17.56 23.99
N MET A 115 -26.90 17.68 24.28
CA MET A 115 -26.36 17.63 25.63
C MET A 115 -26.88 18.77 26.52
N VAL A 116 -27.05 19.97 25.97
CA VAL A 116 -27.63 21.11 26.69
C VAL A 116 -29.09 20.83 27.06
N VAL A 117 -29.88 20.30 26.13
CA VAL A 117 -31.27 19.91 26.41
C VAL A 117 -31.33 18.81 27.46
N GLU A 118 -30.48 17.78 27.38
CA GLU A 118 -30.43 16.71 28.36
C GLU A 118 -30.06 17.23 29.75
N LYS A 119 -29.07 18.13 29.85
CA LYS A 119 -28.70 18.78 31.10
C LYS A 119 -29.89 19.50 31.73
N ASP A 120 -30.64 20.29 30.95
CA ASP A 120 -31.81 21.02 31.46
C ASP A 120 -32.91 20.08 31.97
N VAL A 121 -33.13 18.95 31.27
CA VAL A 121 -34.07 17.91 31.71
C VAL A 121 -33.61 17.27 33.02
N LEU A 122 -32.32 16.95 33.14
CA LEU A 122 -31.73 16.36 34.34
C LEU A 122 -31.79 17.33 35.53
N SER A 123 -31.46 18.60 35.32
CA SER A 123 -31.58 19.65 36.36
C SER A 123 -33.01 19.74 36.90
N LYS A 124 -34.02 19.78 36.03
CA LYS A 124 -35.43 19.80 36.45
C LYS A 124 -35.84 18.54 37.23
N LYS A 125 -35.34 17.36 36.82
CA LYS A 125 -35.58 16.10 37.56
C LYS A 125 -34.93 16.12 38.95
N ILE A 126 -33.71 16.63 39.05
CA ILE A 126 -32.99 16.76 40.33
C ILE A 126 -33.75 17.73 41.24
N GLU A 127 -34.17 18.89 40.75
CA GLU A 127 -34.95 19.86 41.52
C GLU A 127 -36.26 19.26 42.04
N LYS A 128 -36.98 18.52 41.17
CA LYS A 128 -38.20 17.81 41.58
C LYS A 128 -37.92 16.78 42.67
N ALA A 129 -36.89 15.95 42.49
CA ALA A 129 -36.50 14.94 43.47
C ALA A 129 -36.06 15.56 44.81
N LEU A 130 -35.31 16.66 44.77
CA LEU A 130 -34.90 17.39 45.99
C LEU A 130 -36.12 17.98 46.71
N LYS A 131 -37.09 18.53 45.99
CA LYS A 131 -38.33 19.05 46.57
C LYS A 131 -39.16 17.92 47.20
N GLU A 132 -39.21 16.77 46.56
CA GLU A 132 -39.81 15.53 47.09
C GLU A 132 -38.99 14.87 48.20
N MET A 133 -37.79 15.34 48.54
CA MET A 133 -37.01 14.76 49.65
C MET A 133 -36.81 15.74 50.81
N GLY A 134 -37.05 17.04 50.57
CA GLY A 134 -36.81 18.13 51.51
C GLY A 134 -37.65 18.13 52.79
N TYR A 135 -38.66 17.24 52.89
CA TYR A 135 -39.48 17.09 54.10
C TYR A 135 -38.83 16.21 55.19
N LEU A 136 -37.69 15.56 54.91
CA LEU A 136 -36.99 14.70 55.86
C LEU A 136 -35.86 15.44 56.59
N SER A 137 -35.95 15.56 57.91
CA SER A 137 -34.91 16.19 58.75
C SER A 137 -33.57 15.44 58.77
N THR A 138 -33.55 14.19 58.31
CA THR A 138 -32.38 13.31 58.25
C THR A 138 -31.78 13.17 56.84
N LEU A 139 -32.27 13.95 55.87
CA LEU A 139 -31.92 13.83 54.45
C LEU A 139 -30.40 13.82 54.18
N GLY A 140 -29.62 14.67 54.85
CA GLY A 140 -28.17 14.73 54.64
C GLY A 140 -27.44 13.43 55.01
N ARG A 141 -27.83 12.79 56.12
CA ARG A 141 -27.24 11.51 56.53
C ARG A 141 -27.64 10.38 55.58
N GLN A 142 -28.90 10.34 55.16
CA GLN A 142 -29.40 9.33 54.22
C GLN A 142 -28.79 9.49 52.83
N MET A 143 -28.64 10.72 52.33
CA MET A 143 -28.00 10.98 51.04
C MET A 143 -26.54 10.54 51.02
N THR A 144 -25.82 10.74 52.12
CA THR A 144 -24.44 10.25 52.27
C THR A 144 -24.37 8.73 52.21
N ALA A 145 -25.27 8.03 52.91
CA ALA A 145 -25.34 6.57 52.87
C ALA A 145 -25.72 6.02 51.47
N VAL A 146 -26.64 6.68 50.77
CA VAL A 146 -27.04 6.30 49.40
C VAL A 146 -25.90 6.52 48.41
N ASN A 147 -25.14 7.62 48.55
CA ASN A 147 -23.97 7.87 47.71
C ASN A 147 -22.88 6.80 47.91
N GLU A 148 -22.63 6.42 49.16
CA GLU A 148 -21.70 5.34 49.47
C GLU A 148 -22.18 4.02 48.86
N LEU A 149 -23.46 3.68 49.03
CA LEU A 149 -24.04 2.47 48.43
C LEU A 149 -23.93 2.46 46.90
N ARG A 150 -24.14 3.61 46.24
CA ARG A 150 -23.98 3.76 44.79
C ARG A 150 -22.53 3.52 44.37
N LEU A 151 -21.57 4.07 45.10
CA LEU A 151 -20.14 3.87 44.84
C LEU A 151 -19.76 2.40 44.99
N GLN A 152 -20.22 1.75 46.07
CA GLN A 152 -19.96 0.32 46.28
C GLN A 152 -20.59 -0.56 45.20
N LYS A 153 -21.81 -0.24 44.73
CA LYS A 153 -22.43 -0.97 43.59
C LYS A 153 -21.65 -0.80 42.28
N SER A 154 -21.17 0.41 41.99
CA SER A 154 -20.34 0.66 40.81
C SER A 154 -19.02 -0.12 40.88
N ARG A 155 -18.37 -0.13 42.05
CA ARG A 155 -17.16 -0.93 42.30
C ARG A 155 -17.42 -2.43 42.15
N LEU A 156 -18.54 -2.93 42.68
CA LEU A 156 -18.93 -4.34 42.54
C LEU A 156 -19.11 -4.71 41.07
N SER A 157 -19.82 -3.88 40.29
CA SER A 157 -20.01 -4.12 38.85
C SER A 157 -18.68 -4.15 38.08
N ALA A 158 -17.73 -3.28 38.42
CA ALA A 158 -16.41 -3.27 37.79
C ALA A 158 -15.63 -4.56 38.13
N LEU A 159 -15.68 -5.00 39.40
CA LEU A 159 -15.06 -6.25 39.84
C LEU A 159 -15.72 -7.47 39.19
N ASP A 160 -17.02 -7.47 38.96
CA ASP A 160 -17.73 -8.55 38.27
C ASP A 160 -17.29 -8.68 36.80
N ILE A 161 -17.11 -7.54 36.10
CA ILE A 161 -16.56 -7.52 34.74
C ILE A 161 -15.12 -8.07 34.74
N GLN A 162 -14.27 -7.57 35.63
CA GLN A 162 -12.89 -8.03 35.75
C GLN A 162 -12.82 -9.53 36.07
N ARG A 163 -13.68 -10.03 36.97
CA ARG A 163 -13.77 -11.44 37.29
C ARG A 163 -14.15 -12.27 36.06
N PHE A 164 -15.09 -11.78 35.26
CA PHE A 164 -15.49 -12.45 34.02
C PHE A 164 -14.33 -12.51 33.02
N GLU A 165 -13.65 -11.39 32.78
CA GLU A 165 -12.48 -11.32 31.89
C GLU A 165 -11.34 -12.23 32.34
N GLN A 166 -11.07 -12.29 33.65
CA GLN A 166 -10.07 -13.18 34.23
C GLN A 166 -10.44 -14.65 34.03
N ARG A 167 -11.70 -15.03 34.24
CA ARG A 167 -12.16 -16.40 33.98
C ARG A 167 -11.98 -16.79 32.51
N GLU A 168 -12.37 -15.91 31.60
CA GLU A 168 -12.18 -16.13 30.17
C GLU A 168 -10.70 -16.24 29.78
N ALA A 169 -9.83 -15.44 30.41
CA ALA A 169 -8.39 -15.51 30.20
C ALA A 169 -7.80 -16.85 30.69
N VAL A 170 -8.27 -17.35 31.84
CA VAL A 170 -7.87 -18.66 32.36
C VAL A 170 -8.29 -19.77 31.40
N ILE A 171 -9.54 -19.77 30.92
CA ILE A 171 -10.04 -20.78 29.96
C ILE A 171 -9.20 -20.78 28.68
N ARG A 172 -8.83 -19.60 28.16
CA ARG A 172 -7.93 -19.51 26.99
C ARG A 172 -6.54 -20.07 27.29
N ALA A 173 -5.98 -19.79 28.45
CA ALA A 173 -4.68 -20.31 28.86
C ALA A 173 -4.71 -21.84 29.03
N GLU A 174 -5.76 -22.39 29.65
CA GLU A 174 -5.98 -23.83 29.79
C GLU A 174 -6.10 -24.52 28.43
N THR A 175 -6.87 -23.94 27.51
CA THR A 175 -6.99 -24.45 26.13
C THR A 175 -5.64 -24.47 25.42
N LYS A 176 -4.82 -23.42 25.60
CA LYS A 176 -3.46 -23.36 25.04
C LYS A 176 -2.55 -24.43 25.64
N ILE A 177 -2.62 -24.62 26.97
CA ILE A 177 -1.85 -25.67 27.65
C ILE A 177 -2.23 -27.05 27.11
N HIS A 178 -3.52 -27.31 26.90
CA HIS A 178 -3.98 -28.59 26.34
C HIS A 178 -3.39 -28.83 24.95
N ARG A 179 -3.49 -27.86 24.03
CA ARG A 179 -2.91 -27.95 22.69
C ARG A 179 -1.40 -28.20 22.71
N LEU A 180 -0.67 -27.52 23.60
CA LEU A 180 0.77 -27.71 23.73
C LEU A 180 1.12 -29.09 24.28
N LYS A 181 0.31 -29.64 25.19
CA LYS A 181 0.47 -31.02 25.67
C LYS A 181 0.25 -32.02 24.55
N ASP A 182 -0.78 -31.83 23.74
CA ASP A 182 -1.08 -32.71 22.60
C ASP A 182 0.08 -32.68 21.58
N TYR A 183 0.58 -31.48 21.28
CA TYR A 183 1.74 -31.31 20.39
C TYR A 183 3.01 -31.97 20.93
N LEU A 184 3.28 -31.83 22.23
CA LEU A 184 4.42 -32.52 22.85
C LEU A 184 4.27 -34.04 22.80
N MET A 185 3.05 -34.55 22.97
CA MET A 185 2.79 -36.00 22.88
C MET A 185 2.99 -36.50 21.45
N GLU A 186 2.53 -35.74 20.44
CA GLU A 186 2.78 -36.05 19.03
C GLU A 186 4.28 -36.05 18.70
N LEU A 187 5.03 -35.06 19.18
CA LEU A 187 6.49 -35.01 19.01
C LEU A 187 7.19 -36.18 19.70
N HIS A 188 6.74 -36.58 20.89
CA HIS A 188 7.31 -37.73 21.60
C HIS A 188 7.11 -39.02 20.81
N VAL A 189 5.87 -39.26 20.35
CA VAL A 189 5.55 -40.41 19.50
C VAL A 189 6.32 -40.37 18.18
N SER A 190 6.45 -39.18 17.56
CA SER A 190 7.25 -39.03 16.35
C SER A 190 8.73 -39.33 16.60
N SER A 191 9.29 -38.87 17.72
CA SER A 191 10.68 -39.14 18.14
C SER A 191 10.93 -40.61 18.43
N GLU A 192 9.99 -41.31 19.07
CA GLU A 192 10.10 -42.75 19.35
C GLU A 192 10.00 -43.62 18.09
N ASN A 193 9.29 -43.14 17.06
CA ASN A 193 9.13 -43.83 15.78
C ASN A 193 10.20 -43.47 14.73
N LEU A 194 11.10 -42.53 15.02
CA LEU A 194 12.24 -42.18 14.17
C LEU A 194 13.37 -43.19 14.40
N ASP A 195 13.42 -44.27 13.61
CA ASP A 195 14.58 -45.17 13.56
C ASP A 195 15.78 -44.42 12.96
N PRO A 196 16.84 -44.12 13.74
CA PRO A 196 17.98 -43.34 13.27
C PRO A 196 18.70 -44.01 12.09
N SER A 197 18.57 -45.33 11.94
CA SER A 197 19.16 -46.07 10.82
C SER A 197 18.58 -45.64 9.47
N ASN A 198 17.29 -45.33 9.42
CA ASN A 198 16.61 -44.93 8.17
C ASN A 198 16.97 -43.50 7.71
N LEU A 199 17.46 -42.65 8.62
CA LEU A 199 17.91 -41.29 8.30
C LEU A 199 19.41 -41.20 8.00
N ILE A 200 20.21 -42.02 8.68
CA ILE A 200 21.67 -42.04 8.50
C ILE A 200 22.04 -42.55 7.10
N ILE A 201 21.39 -43.61 6.61
CA ILE A 201 21.73 -44.22 5.31
C ILE A 201 21.55 -43.24 4.12
N PRO A 202 20.42 -42.51 3.98
CA PRO A 202 20.28 -41.50 2.92
C PRO A 202 21.27 -40.34 3.07
N LEU A 203 21.48 -39.85 4.29
CA LEU A 203 22.39 -38.72 4.55
C LEU A 203 23.86 -39.10 4.23
N GLU A 204 24.29 -40.31 4.57
CA GLU A 204 25.61 -40.83 4.18
C GLU A 204 25.75 -40.95 2.65
N GLY A 205 24.68 -41.37 1.97
CA GLY A 205 24.61 -41.40 0.50
C GLY A 205 24.73 -40.01 -0.14
N GLU A 206 24.04 -39.01 0.41
CA GLU A 206 24.12 -37.61 -0.03
C GLU A 206 25.52 -37.03 0.21
N ILE A 207 26.12 -37.28 1.37
CA ILE A 207 27.48 -36.83 1.68
C ILE A 207 28.48 -37.45 0.71
N THR A 208 28.38 -38.76 0.45
CA THR A 208 29.28 -39.45 -0.49
C THR A 208 29.15 -38.88 -1.90
N THR A 209 27.92 -38.64 -2.36
CA THR A 209 27.64 -38.07 -3.69
C THR A 209 28.17 -36.65 -3.81
N ASN A 210 27.92 -35.81 -2.82
CA ASN A 210 28.38 -34.42 -2.80
C ASN A 210 29.91 -34.33 -2.74
N THR A 211 30.55 -35.19 -1.95
CA THR A 211 32.02 -35.28 -1.87
C THR A 211 32.61 -35.61 -3.25
N TYR A 212 32.08 -36.61 -3.95
CA TYR A 212 32.52 -36.96 -5.29
C TYR A 212 32.33 -35.82 -6.31
N LEU A 213 31.19 -35.12 -6.25
CA LEU A 213 30.91 -34.00 -7.15
C LEU A 213 31.92 -32.86 -6.96
N VAL A 214 32.20 -32.49 -5.72
CA VAL A 214 33.12 -31.38 -5.41
C VAL A 214 34.56 -31.76 -5.71
N ASP A 215 35.03 -32.87 -5.13
CA ASP A 215 36.46 -33.19 -5.10
C ASP A 215 36.97 -33.76 -6.42
N VAL A 216 36.10 -34.48 -7.15
CA VAL A 216 36.50 -35.15 -8.39
C VAL A 216 35.96 -34.39 -9.59
N LYS A 217 34.63 -34.38 -9.77
CA LYS A 217 34.03 -33.94 -11.03
C LYS A 217 34.22 -32.44 -11.28
N LEU A 218 33.87 -31.61 -10.30
CA LEU A 218 33.95 -30.16 -10.43
C LEU A 218 35.40 -29.68 -10.40
N ALA A 219 36.25 -30.24 -9.55
CA ALA A 219 37.68 -29.92 -9.53
C ALA A 219 38.35 -30.17 -10.90
N LEU A 220 38.08 -31.32 -11.53
CA LEU A 220 38.60 -31.65 -12.87
C LEU A 220 38.10 -30.67 -13.94
N GLN A 221 36.79 -30.39 -13.96
CA GLN A 221 36.22 -29.44 -14.92
C GLN A 221 36.79 -28.03 -14.74
N LEU A 222 36.97 -27.61 -13.49
CA LEU A 222 37.51 -26.29 -13.16
C LEU A 222 38.99 -26.18 -13.57
N GLN A 223 39.79 -27.22 -13.36
CA GLN A 223 41.17 -27.28 -13.84
C GLN A 223 41.24 -27.24 -15.38
N GLN A 224 40.39 -28.00 -16.08
CA GLN A 224 40.32 -27.95 -17.54
C GLN A 224 39.98 -26.55 -18.04
N LYS A 225 38.98 -25.89 -17.45
CA LYS A 225 38.60 -24.52 -17.82
C LYS A 225 39.72 -23.53 -17.52
N ARG A 226 40.41 -23.65 -16.39
CA ARG A 226 41.59 -22.83 -16.07
C ARG A 226 42.72 -23.02 -17.07
N ASN A 227 42.98 -24.25 -17.50
CA ASN A 227 44.00 -24.53 -18.53
C ASN A 227 43.63 -23.86 -19.86
N VAL A 228 42.37 -23.97 -20.31
CA VAL A 228 41.90 -23.30 -21.53
C VAL A 228 42.06 -21.78 -21.43
N VAL A 229 41.67 -21.19 -20.29
CA VAL A 229 41.86 -19.74 -20.06
C VAL A 229 43.35 -19.38 -20.04
N GLY A 230 44.21 -20.22 -19.46
CA GLY A 230 45.65 -20.04 -19.47
C GLY A 230 46.23 -20.04 -20.89
N GLU A 231 45.84 -21.00 -21.73
CA GLU A 231 46.25 -21.06 -23.13
C GLU A 231 45.73 -19.86 -23.94
N LEU A 232 44.46 -19.48 -23.77
CA LEU A 232 43.90 -18.30 -24.43
C LEU A 232 44.58 -17.00 -23.96
N SER A 233 44.95 -16.90 -22.69
CA SER A 233 45.71 -15.77 -22.14
C SER A 233 47.11 -15.69 -22.74
N LYS A 234 47.79 -16.83 -22.94
CA LYS A 234 49.07 -16.85 -23.67
C LYS A 234 48.89 -16.35 -25.10
N VAL A 235 47.85 -16.80 -25.81
CA VAL A 235 47.54 -16.34 -27.17
C VAL A 235 47.25 -14.85 -27.23
N ALA A 236 46.45 -14.32 -26.28
CA ALA A 236 46.13 -12.90 -26.22
C ALA A 236 47.34 -12.01 -25.87
N ASN A 237 48.30 -12.53 -25.09
CA ASN A 237 49.50 -11.81 -24.67
C ASN A 237 50.71 -11.99 -25.61
N MET A 238 50.55 -12.71 -26.73
CA MET A 238 51.60 -12.76 -27.75
C MET A 238 51.61 -11.44 -28.55
N PRO A 239 52.80 -10.85 -28.83
CA PRO A 239 52.90 -9.67 -29.68
C PRO A 239 52.41 -9.96 -31.09
N ALA A 240 51.91 -8.93 -31.79
CA ALA A 240 51.30 -9.05 -33.11
C ALA A 240 52.23 -9.81 -34.08
N VAL A 241 51.80 -11.02 -34.46
CA VAL A 241 52.53 -11.91 -35.36
C VAL A 241 52.61 -11.24 -36.73
N ASP A 242 53.82 -10.92 -37.22
CA ASP A 242 54.01 -10.38 -38.56
C ASP A 242 53.86 -11.51 -39.61
N GLN A 243 53.54 -11.16 -40.86
CA GLN A 243 53.33 -12.12 -41.94
C GLN A 243 54.58 -13.00 -42.18
N SER A 244 55.78 -12.51 -41.85
CA SER A 244 57.02 -13.27 -41.84
C SER A 244 57.02 -14.41 -40.82
N ASP A 245 56.46 -14.20 -39.64
CA ASP A 245 56.42 -15.18 -38.56
C ASP A 245 55.41 -16.30 -38.87
N ILE A 246 54.28 -15.96 -39.52
CA ILE A 246 53.31 -16.94 -40.03
C ILE A 246 53.94 -17.82 -41.12
N VAL A 247 54.76 -17.25 -42.01
CA VAL A 247 55.46 -17.99 -43.05
C VAL A 247 56.51 -18.93 -42.44
N ASN A 248 57.28 -18.45 -41.45
CA ASN A 248 58.27 -19.25 -40.73
C ASN A 248 57.60 -20.41 -39.97
N LEU A 249 56.54 -20.14 -39.20
CA LEU A 249 55.78 -21.18 -38.49
C LEU A 249 55.10 -22.17 -39.45
N ARG A 250 54.62 -21.73 -40.62
CA ARG A 250 54.12 -22.65 -41.67
C ARG A 250 55.22 -23.52 -42.26
N SER A 251 56.42 -22.97 -42.45
CA SER A 251 57.56 -23.74 -42.95
C SER A 251 58.02 -24.78 -41.93
N GLU A 252 58.02 -24.43 -40.64
CA GLU A 252 58.39 -25.34 -39.54
C GLU A 252 57.31 -26.41 -39.32
N ALA A 253 56.04 -26.03 -39.35
CA ALA A 253 54.92 -26.99 -39.32
C ALA A 253 54.93 -27.92 -40.54
N GLY A 254 55.29 -27.40 -41.73
CA GLY A 254 55.47 -28.21 -42.94
C GLY A 254 56.65 -29.18 -42.83
N TYR A 255 57.75 -28.75 -42.21
CA TYR A 255 58.93 -29.59 -41.97
C TYR A 255 58.62 -30.69 -40.94
N LEU A 256 57.96 -30.35 -39.83
CA LEU A 256 57.52 -31.33 -38.83
C LEU A 256 56.47 -32.29 -39.40
N LYS A 257 55.55 -31.81 -40.24
CA LYS A 257 54.60 -32.68 -40.94
C LYS A 257 55.31 -33.64 -41.90
N LYS A 258 56.33 -33.18 -42.61
CA LYS A 258 57.17 -34.03 -43.47
C LYS A 258 57.95 -35.07 -42.66
N ILE A 259 58.49 -34.71 -41.49
CA ILE A 259 59.13 -35.66 -40.57
C ILE A 259 58.13 -36.69 -40.04
N ILE A 260 56.88 -36.29 -39.74
CA ILE A 260 55.84 -37.24 -39.31
C ILE A 260 55.44 -38.15 -40.47
N GLU A 261 55.29 -37.63 -41.69
CA GLU A 261 54.95 -38.43 -42.86
C GLU A 261 56.07 -39.39 -43.27
N GLU A 262 57.35 -38.97 -43.21
CA GLU A 262 58.51 -39.82 -43.49
C GLU A 262 58.82 -40.78 -42.33
N GLY A 263 58.56 -40.36 -41.08
CA GLY A 263 58.69 -41.19 -39.88
C GLY A 263 57.57 -42.23 -39.71
N CYS A 264 56.37 -41.95 -40.23
CA CYS A 264 55.24 -42.89 -40.20
C CYS A 264 55.39 -44.06 -41.19
N ILE A 265 56.29 -43.99 -42.18
CA ILE A 265 56.62 -45.15 -43.03
C ILE A 265 57.40 -46.22 -42.21
N GLY A 266 58.04 -45.82 -41.10
CA GLY A 266 58.84 -46.71 -40.24
C GLY A 266 58.11 -47.37 -39.07
N SER A 267 56.83 -47.08 -38.82
CA SER A 267 56.12 -47.58 -37.62
C SER A 267 54.79 -48.30 -37.90
N LEU A 268 54.66 -48.93 -39.08
CA LEU A 268 53.68 -50.00 -39.28
C LEU A 268 54.28 -51.35 -38.86
N SER A 269 54.59 -51.45 -37.57
CA SER A 269 54.73 -52.73 -36.87
C SER A 269 53.90 -52.64 -35.60
N CYS A 270 52.62 -52.98 -35.74
CA CYS A 270 51.89 -53.59 -34.63
C CYS A 270 52.65 -54.85 -34.22
N PRO A 271 52.74 -55.11 -32.90
CA PRO A 271 52.10 -56.34 -32.46
C PRO A 271 51.18 -56.08 -31.27
N CYS A 272 49.98 -56.62 -31.44
CA CYS A 272 49.08 -57.03 -30.39
C CYS A 272 49.81 -57.90 -29.35
N LEU A 273 49.58 -57.62 -28.06
CA LEU A 273 49.41 -58.59 -26.96
C LEU A 273 49.04 -57.83 -25.67
#